data_AF-A0A9W8RMG9-F1
#
_entry.id   AF-A0A9W8RMG9-F1
#
_cell.length_a   1.000
_cell.length_b   1.000
_cell.length_c   1.000
_cell.angle_alpha   90.00
_cell.angle_beta   90.00
_cell.angle_gamma   90.00
#
_symmetry.space_group_name_H-M   'P 1'
#
loop_
_entity.id
_entity.type
_entity.pdbx_description
1 polymer ?
#
loop_
_entity_poly.entity_id
_entity_poly.type
_entity_poly.pdbx_seq_one_letter_code
_entity_poly.pdbx_strand_id
1 'polypeptide(L)'
;MAASSKNPERISEIQDSDIPVPWCDEFEKMISGMSFNTSKAQELVDYKLVTMKKLRSFNDESIPDDSTLASLKTKRMAVANEMLGKLGKEVTIEPPFFLTWGCNIFIGSGVYINREVSIYDNALVSIGDGVLIGPGVCICTGTHAADMHSRKEAHGTSFALPIRIEADAWIGARATILPGITIGRGATVAAGAVVGKDVEPETLVGGVPARFIRRLGDDPL
;
A
#
# COMPACT_ATOMS: atom_id res chain seq x y z
N MET A 1 -11.46 15.67 0.16
CA MET A 1 -12.69 15.42 0.96
C MET A 1 -13.20 14.05 0.59
N ALA A 2 -14.04 13.43 1.43
CA ALA A 2 -14.68 12.16 1.11
C ALA A 2 -15.58 12.29 -0.12
N ALA A 3 -15.65 11.24 -0.94
CA ALA A 3 -16.59 11.13 -2.04
C ALA A 3 -18.03 11.00 -1.52
N SER A 4 -19.00 11.49 -2.29
CA SER A 4 -20.42 11.43 -1.97
C SER A 4 -21.13 10.19 -2.55
N SER A 5 -20.51 9.47 -3.47
CA SER A 5 -21.08 8.29 -4.13
C SER A 5 -20.03 7.21 -4.34
N LYS A 6 -20.49 5.96 -4.48
CA LYS A 6 -19.64 4.82 -4.84
C LYS A 6 -19.02 5.05 -6.22
N ASN A 7 -17.80 4.53 -6.41
CA ASN A 7 -17.08 4.60 -7.67
C ASN A 7 -17.05 3.19 -8.31
N PRO A 8 -17.84 2.95 -9.38
CA PRO A 8 -17.91 1.64 -10.01
C PRO A 8 -16.59 1.15 -10.61
N GLU A 9 -15.76 2.06 -11.12
CA GLU A 9 -14.46 1.72 -11.71
C GLU A 9 -13.52 1.16 -10.62
N ARG A 10 -13.42 1.85 -9.48
CA ARG A 10 -12.60 1.38 -8.35
C ARG A 10 -13.10 0.05 -7.76
N ILE A 11 -14.41 -0.13 -7.71
CA ILE A 11 -15.01 -1.41 -7.28
C ILE A 11 -14.60 -2.51 -8.26
N SER A 12 -14.72 -2.25 -9.57
CA SER A 12 -14.31 -3.20 -10.61
C SER A 12 -12.82 -3.56 -10.53
N GLU A 13 -11.95 -2.59 -10.25
CA GLU A 13 -10.50 -2.86 -10.12
C GLU A 13 -10.20 -3.84 -8.97
N ILE A 14 -10.92 -3.74 -7.84
CA ILE A 14 -10.74 -4.64 -6.69
C ILE A 14 -11.38 -6.02 -6.92
N GLN A 15 -12.40 -6.12 -7.79
CA GLN A 15 -12.99 -7.42 -8.17
C GLN A 15 -11.99 -8.36 -8.84
N ASP A 16 -10.93 -7.82 -9.42
CA ASP A 16 -9.86 -8.61 -10.01
C ASP A 16 -8.88 -9.19 -8.98
N SER A 17 -9.10 -8.99 -7.68
CA SER A 17 -8.29 -9.61 -6.62
C SER A 17 -8.27 -11.14 -6.74
N ASP A 18 -7.08 -11.73 -6.67
CA ASP A 18 -6.86 -13.18 -6.71
C ASP A 18 -7.27 -13.88 -5.40
N ILE A 19 -7.53 -13.09 -4.35
CA ILE A 19 -7.99 -13.56 -3.04
C ILE A 19 -9.39 -13.04 -2.72
N PRO A 20 -10.12 -13.69 -1.78
CA PRO A 20 -11.41 -13.19 -1.31
C PRO A 20 -11.31 -11.77 -0.78
N VAL A 21 -12.37 -11.00 -1.03
CA VAL A 21 -12.54 -9.61 -0.62
C VAL A 21 -13.76 -9.51 0.29
N PRO A 22 -13.74 -8.72 1.38
CA PRO A 22 -14.86 -8.60 2.32
C PRO A 22 -15.96 -7.69 1.76
N TRP A 23 -16.61 -8.11 0.68
CA TRP A 23 -17.67 -7.35 0.03
C TRP A 23 -18.83 -7.07 1.00
N CYS A 24 -18.99 -5.79 1.35
CA CYS A 24 -20.11 -5.24 2.09
C CYS A 24 -20.22 -3.75 1.76
N ASP A 25 -21.31 -3.11 2.20
CA ASP A 25 -21.56 -1.69 1.89
C ASP A 25 -20.44 -0.76 2.40
N GLU A 26 -19.89 -1.02 3.59
CA GLU A 26 -18.79 -0.24 4.16
C GLU A 26 -17.47 -0.46 3.41
N PHE A 27 -17.23 -1.67 2.89
CA PHE A 27 -16.07 -1.94 2.05
C PHE A 27 -16.15 -1.20 0.71
N GLU A 28 -17.32 -1.23 0.06
CA GLU A 28 -17.53 -0.50 -1.20
C GLU A 28 -17.39 1.02 -1.01
N LYS A 29 -17.90 1.57 0.10
CA LYS A 29 -17.67 2.97 0.49
C LYS A 29 -16.17 3.26 0.65
N MET A 30 -15.46 2.40 1.37
CA MET A 30 -14.04 2.53 1.65
C MET A 30 -13.22 2.64 0.37
N ILE A 31 -13.32 1.67 -0.54
CA ILE A 31 -12.54 1.66 -1.79
C ILE A 31 -13.01 2.75 -2.78
N SER A 32 -14.25 3.22 -2.64
CA SER A 32 -14.76 4.36 -3.41
C SER A 32 -14.26 5.72 -2.88
N GLY A 33 -13.60 5.76 -1.73
CA GLY A 33 -13.16 6.99 -1.07
C GLY A 33 -14.29 7.77 -0.40
N MET A 34 -15.44 7.14 -0.16
CA MET A 34 -16.49 7.67 0.69
C MET A 34 -16.10 7.54 2.17
N SER A 35 -16.82 8.22 3.05
CA SER A 35 -16.70 7.98 4.48
C SER A 35 -17.19 6.57 4.82
N PHE A 36 -16.38 5.83 5.58
CA PHE A 36 -16.69 4.47 6.01
C PHE A 36 -16.36 4.25 7.50
N ASN A 37 -16.96 3.23 8.09
CA ASN A 37 -16.74 2.77 9.45
C ASN A 37 -16.61 1.24 9.49
N THR A 38 -15.39 0.77 9.65
CA THR A 38 -15.06 -0.67 9.64
C THR A 38 -15.69 -1.45 10.78
N SER A 39 -15.96 -0.80 11.92
CA SER A 39 -16.54 -1.45 13.09
C SER A 39 -18.05 -1.68 12.98
N LYS A 40 -18.70 -1.14 11.93
CA LYS A 40 -20.14 -1.34 11.67
C LYS A 40 -20.46 -2.53 10.78
N ALA A 41 -19.45 -3.19 10.19
CA ALA A 41 -19.65 -4.35 9.34
C ALA A 41 -18.88 -5.56 9.91
N GLN A 42 -19.60 -6.63 10.23
CA GLN A 42 -19.00 -7.83 10.82
C GLN A 42 -18.07 -8.53 9.82
N GLU A 43 -18.40 -8.48 8.53
CA GLU A 43 -17.59 -9.01 7.43
C GLU A 43 -16.19 -8.41 7.42
N LEU A 44 -16.08 -7.10 7.69
CA LEU A 44 -14.78 -6.42 7.77
C LEU A 44 -14.01 -6.81 9.03
N VAL A 45 -14.69 -6.96 10.17
CA VAL A 45 -14.07 -7.38 11.42
C VAL A 45 -13.51 -8.79 11.30
N ASP A 46 -14.29 -9.73 10.77
CA ASP A 46 -13.91 -11.13 10.60
C ASP A 46 -12.76 -11.26 9.60
N TYR A 47 -12.85 -10.55 8.47
CA TYR A 47 -11.79 -10.53 7.47
C TYR A 47 -10.48 -9.97 8.04
N LYS A 48 -10.55 -8.85 8.76
CA LYS A 48 -9.37 -8.24 9.40
C LYS A 48 -8.67 -9.22 10.34
N LEU A 49 -9.44 -9.99 11.13
CA LEU A 49 -8.86 -11.01 12.02
C LEU A 49 -8.12 -12.11 11.24
N VAL A 50 -8.68 -12.59 10.12
CA VAL A 50 -8.01 -13.57 9.24
C VAL A 50 -6.73 -12.99 8.66
N THR A 51 -6.77 -11.76 8.14
CA THR A 51 -5.58 -11.07 7.61
C THR A 51 -4.49 -10.92 8.68
N MET A 52 -4.84 -10.56 9.91
CA MET A 52 -3.85 -10.43 11.00
C MET A 52 -3.18 -11.76 11.36
N LYS A 53 -3.90 -12.89 11.26
CA LYS A 53 -3.30 -14.23 11.45
C LYS A 53 -2.29 -14.55 10.35
N LYS A 54 -2.64 -14.28 9.08
CA LYS A 54 -1.74 -14.45 7.93
C LYS A 54 -0.50 -13.55 8.06
N LEU A 55 -0.69 -12.28 8.38
CA LEU A 55 0.40 -11.32 8.58
C LEU A 55 1.36 -11.76 9.70
N ARG A 56 0.82 -12.30 10.80
CA ARG A 56 1.65 -12.88 11.87
C ARG A 56 2.48 -14.06 11.36
N SER A 57 1.90 -14.94 10.55
CA SER A 57 2.64 -16.06 9.96
C SER A 57 3.69 -15.61 8.94
N PHE A 58 3.43 -14.53 8.21
CA PHE A 58 4.38 -13.95 7.27
C PHE A 58 5.59 -13.33 8.00
N ASN A 59 5.32 -12.64 9.12
CA ASN A 59 6.33 -12.00 9.97
C ASN A 59 6.98 -12.96 10.98
N ASP A 60 6.82 -14.27 10.81
CA ASP A 60 7.49 -15.27 11.65
C ASP A 60 9.02 -15.21 11.44
N GLU A 61 9.74 -14.80 12.49
CA GLU A 61 11.19 -14.65 12.49
C GLU A 61 11.94 -15.96 12.81
N SER A 62 11.23 -17.08 12.98
CA SER A 62 11.87 -18.38 13.23
C SER A 62 12.73 -18.84 12.04
N ILE A 63 13.93 -19.32 12.35
CA ILE A 63 14.88 -19.86 11.36
C ILE A 63 15.25 -21.29 11.79
N PRO A 64 14.53 -22.31 11.30
CA PRO A 64 14.90 -23.72 11.49
C PRO A 64 16.32 -24.03 10.99
N ASP A 65 17.03 -24.95 11.63
CA ASP A 65 18.44 -25.29 11.33
C ASP A 65 18.67 -25.76 9.88
N ASP A 66 17.67 -26.36 9.24
CA ASP A 66 17.70 -26.83 7.85
C ASP A 66 17.27 -25.78 6.82
N SER A 67 17.06 -24.53 7.26
CA SER A 67 16.60 -23.45 6.40
C SER A 67 17.68 -22.97 5.43
N THR A 68 17.24 -22.57 4.25
CA THR A 68 18.02 -21.77 3.29
C THR A 68 17.31 -20.44 3.07
N LEU A 69 18.02 -19.42 2.57
CA LEU A 69 17.36 -18.17 2.19
C LEU A 69 16.22 -18.38 1.18
N ALA A 70 16.38 -19.36 0.27
CA ALA A 70 15.36 -19.72 -0.69
C ALA A 70 14.13 -20.38 -0.04
N SER A 71 14.30 -21.27 0.94
CA SER A 71 13.18 -21.90 1.63
C SER A 71 12.41 -20.90 2.50
N LEU A 72 13.12 -20.00 3.20
CA LEU A 72 12.52 -18.91 3.96
C LEU A 72 11.72 -17.97 3.07
N LYS A 73 12.29 -17.55 1.92
CA LYS A 73 11.59 -16.73 0.92
C LYS A 73 10.35 -17.47 0.41
N THR A 74 10.46 -18.75 0.07
CA THR A 74 9.34 -19.53 -0.47
C THR A 74 8.17 -19.62 0.52
N LYS A 75 8.45 -19.99 1.78
CA LYS A 75 7.42 -20.04 2.84
C LYS A 75 6.73 -18.69 2.99
N ARG A 76 7.50 -17.62 3.05
CA ARG A 76 7.00 -16.25 3.23
C ARG A 76 6.13 -15.80 2.06
N MET A 77 6.61 -16.01 0.82
CA MET A 77 5.87 -15.61 -0.38
C MET A 77 4.62 -16.46 -0.61
N ALA A 78 4.56 -17.70 -0.13
CA ALA A 78 3.32 -18.48 -0.11
C ALA A 78 2.25 -17.81 0.75
N VAL A 79 2.61 -17.33 1.95
CA VAL A 79 1.68 -16.56 2.80
C VAL A 79 1.30 -15.23 2.16
N ALA A 80 2.24 -14.54 1.48
CA ALA A 80 1.96 -13.31 0.75
C ALA A 80 0.89 -13.49 -0.34
N ASN A 81 0.98 -14.56 -1.13
CA ASN A 81 -0.02 -14.89 -2.16
C ASN A 81 -1.43 -15.11 -1.58
N GLU A 82 -1.55 -15.55 -0.33
CA GLU A 82 -2.85 -15.74 0.32
C GLU A 82 -3.40 -14.46 0.96
N MET A 83 -2.61 -13.39 1.08
CA MET A 83 -3.02 -12.16 1.76
C MET A 83 -3.02 -10.90 0.89
N LEU A 84 -2.39 -10.91 -0.28
CA LEU A 84 -2.33 -9.76 -1.18
C LEU A 84 -3.31 -9.91 -2.34
N GLY A 85 -3.94 -8.81 -2.75
CA GLY A 85 -4.93 -8.78 -3.83
C GLY A 85 -4.39 -9.29 -5.16
N LYS A 86 -3.18 -8.86 -5.53
CA LYS A 86 -2.42 -9.44 -6.65
C LYS A 86 -0.94 -9.47 -6.34
N LEU A 87 -0.26 -10.50 -6.83
CA LEU A 87 1.18 -10.66 -6.66
C LEU A 87 1.82 -11.19 -7.95
N GLY A 88 2.61 -10.35 -8.61
CA GLY A 88 3.34 -10.73 -9.81
C GLY A 88 4.49 -11.71 -9.56
N LYS A 89 5.27 -11.96 -10.61
CA LYS A 89 6.40 -12.88 -10.57
C LYS A 89 7.63 -12.22 -9.94
N GLU A 90 8.52 -13.03 -9.38
CA GLU A 90 9.84 -12.58 -8.87
C GLU A 90 9.77 -11.48 -7.78
N VAL A 91 8.61 -11.35 -7.11
CA VAL A 91 8.45 -10.41 -6.00
C VAL A 91 9.21 -10.89 -4.76
N THR A 92 9.81 -9.97 -4.02
CA THR A 92 10.40 -10.22 -2.71
C THR A 92 9.87 -9.20 -1.71
N ILE A 93 9.38 -9.67 -0.57
CA ILE A 93 8.95 -8.82 0.54
C ILE A 93 9.70 -9.26 1.80
N GLU A 94 10.42 -8.34 2.44
CA GLU A 94 11.17 -8.61 3.66
C GLU A 94 10.34 -8.32 4.93
N PRO A 95 10.35 -9.21 5.94
CA PRO A 95 9.68 -9.00 7.21
C PRO A 95 10.54 -8.14 8.14
N PRO A 96 9.92 -7.41 9.09
CA PRO A 96 8.48 -7.32 9.27
C PRO A 96 7.82 -6.46 8.18
N PHE A 97 6.66 -6.89 7.72
CA PHE A 97 5.78 -6.16 6.83
C PHE A 97 4.49 -5.82 7.55
N PHE A 98 3.89 -4.68 7.26
CA PHE A 98 2.64 -4.25 7.89
C PHE A 98 1.61 -3.90 6.82
N LEU A 99 0.38 -4.37 7.00
CA LEU A 99 -0.73 -4.06 6.10
C LEU A 99 -2.06 -3.95 6.82
N THR A 100 -3.08 -3.36 6.17
CA THR A 100 -4.43 -3.27 6.74
C THR A 100 -5.33 -4.42 6.28
N TRP A 101 -5.60 -4.53 4.99
CA TRP A 101 -6.55 -5.50 4.42
C TRP A 101 -5.84 -6.55 3.57
N GLY A 102 -4.82 -6.14 2.83
CA GLY A 102 -4.05 -6.97 1.92
C GLY A 102 -4.72 -7.14 0.55
N CYS A 103 -6.03 -7.41 0.52
CA CYS A 103 -6.80 -7.53 -0.73
C CYS A 103 -6.82 -6.26 -1.60
N ASN A 104 -6.49 -5.08 -1.05
CA ASN A 104 -6.41 -3.85 -1.82
C ASN A 104 -5.00 -3.56 -2.36
N ILE A 105 -4.03 -4.47 -2.16
CA ILE A 105 -2.63 -4.29 -2.57
C ILE A 105 -2.38 -5.13 -3.81
N PHE A 106 -2.05 -4.45 -4.92
CA PHE A 106 -1.82 -5.04 -6.23
C PHE A 106 -0.37 -4.79 -6.62
N ILE A 107 0.42 -5.86 -6.71
CA ILE A 107 1.86 -5.78 -6.98
C ILE A 107 2.18 -6.45 -8.31
N GLY A 108 2.91 -5.73 -9.18
CA GLY A 108 3.48 -6.22 -10.42
C GLY A 108 4.63 -7.22 -10.21
N SER A 109 5.41 -7.45 -11.27
CA SER A 109 6.52 -8.39 -11.28
C SER A 109 7.87 -7.72 -11.03
N GLY A 110 8.85 -8.45 -10.50
CA GLY A 110 10.20 -7.94 -10.23
C GLY A 110 10.27 -6.87 -9.14
N VAL A 111 9.26 -6.79 -8.27
CA VAL A 111 9.19 -5.81 -7.18
C VAL A 111 9.99 -6.27 -5.97
N TYR A 112 10.73 -5.34 -5.35
CA TYR A 112 11.41 -5.57 -4.09
C TYR A 112 10.88 -4.62 -3.00
N ILE A 113 10.36 -5.19 -1.92
CA ILE A 113 9.88 -4.46 -0.74
C ILE A 113 10.78 -4.81 0.44
N ASN A 114 11.50 -3.82 0.96
CA ASN A 114 12.42 -4.00 2.07
C ASN A 114 11.68 -4.05 3.43
N ARG A 115 12.43 -4.27 4.50
CA ARG A 115 11.91 -4.45 5.87
C ARG A 115 11.19 -3.21 6.38
N GLU A 116 10.28 -3.43 7.32
CA GLU A 116 9.53 -2.39 8.05
C GLU A 116 8.59 -1.54 7.17
N VAL A 117 8.28 -2.00 5.95
CA VAL A 117 7.32 -1.30 5.10
C VAL A 117 5.90 -1.48 5.62
N SER A 118 5.15 -0.38 5.66
CA SER A 118 3.76 -0.34 6.08
C SER A 118 2.87 0.15 4.94
N ILE A 119 1.84 -0.65 4.60
CA ILE A 119 0.84 -0.29 3.59
C ILE A 119 -0.54 -0.25 4.25
N TYR A 120 -1.04 0.96 4.52
CA TYR A 120 -2.39 1.17 5.03
C TYR A 120 -3.36 1.28 3.85
N ASP A 121 -3.82 0.13 3.36
CA ASP A 121 -4.57 -0.07 2.11
C ASP A 121 -6.09 0.04 2.28
N ASN A 122 -6.58 1.12 2.91
CA ASN A 122 -8.02 1.45 2.95
C ASN A 122 -8.59 1.92 1.59
N ALA A 123 -7.81 1.80 0.53
CA ALA A 123 -8.17 2.00 -0.88
C ALA A 123 -7.12 1.23 -1.70
N LEU A 124 -7.35 1.09 -3.00
CA LEU A 124 -6.42 0.42 -3.89
C LEU A 124 -5.00 1.01 -3.79
N VAL A 125 -4.01 0.13 -3.65
CA VAL A 125 -2.58 0.44 -3.77
C VAL A 125 -2.04 -0.37 -4.94
N SER A 126 -1.72 0.30 -6.03
CA SER A 126 -1.13 -0.33 -7.22
C SER A 126 0.37 -0.08 -7.26
N ILE A 127 1.17 -1.14 -7.31
CA ILE A 127 2.63 -1.10 -7.42
C ILE A 127 3.00 -1.76 -8.74
N GLY A 128 3.57 -1.00 -9.66
CA GLY A 128 3.98 -1.45 -10.98
C GLY A 128 5.20 -2.38 -10.96
N ASP A 129 5.54 -2.90 -12.13
CA ASP A 129 6.68 -3.80 -12.32
C ASP A 129 8.01 -3.10 -11.98
N GLY A 130 9.00 -3.85 -11.48
CA GLY A 130 10.35 -3.35 -11.24
C GLY A 130 10.49 -2.32 -10.12
N VAL A 131 9.42 -2.00 -9.38
CA VAL A 131 9.46 -1.03 -8.28
C VAL A 131 10.36 -1.51 -7.14
N LEU A 132 11.18 -0.60 -6.63
CA LEU A 132 12.01 -0.81 -5.45
C LEU A 132 11.50 0.04 -4.28
N ILE A 133 11.21 -0.59 -3.14
CA ILE A 133 10.75 0.10 -1.93
C ILE A 133 11.77 -0.11 -0.82
N GLY A 134 12.38 0.99 -0.39
CA GLY A 134 13.36 1.04 0.70
C GLY A 134 12.75 0.71 2.07
N PRO A 135 13.62 0.49 3.08
CA PRO A 135 13.15 0.06 4.40
C PRO A 135 12.37 1.17 5.11
N GLY A 136 11.34 0.78 5.87
CA GLY A 136 10.57 1.69 6.71
C GLY A 136 9.64 2.66 5.98
N VAL A 137 9.36 2.45 4.69
CA VAL A 137 8.42 3.28 3.92
C VAL A 137 6.98 3.13 4.45
N CYS A 138 6.24 4.24 4.60
CA CYS A 138 4.78 4.22 4.79
C CYS A 138 4.08 4.58 3.48
N ILE A 139 3.15 3.73 3.07
CA ILE A 139 2.17 4.01 2.03
C ILE A 139 0.82 4.06 2.73
N CYS A 140 0.21 5.24 2.77
CA CYS A 140 -0.93 5.46 3.64
C CYS A 140 -2.11 6.04 2.81
N THR A 141 -3.11 5.21 2.46
CA THR A 141 -4.25 5.65 1.62
C THR A 141 -5.36 6.33 2.43
N GLY A 142 -5.49 5.99 3.70
CA GLY A 142 -6.51 6.53 4.60
C GLY A 142 -6.17 7.90 5.15
N THR A 143 -7.20 8.72 5.38
CA THR A 143 -7.09 10.02 6.05
C THR A 143 -8.40 10.39 6.74
N HIS A 144 -8.36 11.50 7.48
CA HIS A 144 -9.50 12.07 8.18
C HIS A 144 -9.64 13.55 7.82
N ALA A 145 -10.76 14.15 8.21
CA ALA A 145 -10.90 15.59 8.17
C ALA A 145 -9.74 16.26 8.94
N ALA A 146 -9.17 17.34 8.38
CA ALA A 146 -8.10 18.07 9.06
C ALA A 146 -8.63 18.97 10.19
N ASP A 147 -9.87 19.44 10.07
CA ASP A 147 -10.54 20.22 11.10
C ASP A 147 -11.08 19.35 12.25
N MET A 148 -10.98 19.85 13.49
CA MET A 148 -11.41 19.12 14.69
C MET A 148 -12.93 18.90 14.72
N HIS A 149 -13.72 19.90 14.34
CA HIS A 149 -15.19 19.80 14.38
C HIS A 149 -15.65 18.79 13.34
N SER A 150 -15.14 18.88 12.11
CA SER A 150 -15.44 17.90 11.06
C SER A 150 -15.02 16.48 11.45
N ARG A 151 -13.89 16.29 12.16
CA ARG A 151 -13.52 14.96 12.68
C ARG A 151 -14.47 14.42 13.75
N LYS A 152 -14.94 15.28 14.66
CA LYS A 152 -15.90 14.87 15.69
C LYS A 152 -17.24 14.49 15.08
N GLU A 153 -17.73 15.30 14.13
CA GLU A 153 -18.95 15.05 13.37
C GLU A 153 -18.86 13.80 12.50
N ALA A 154 -17.66 13.46 12.03
CA ALA A 154 -17.43 12.22 11.30
C ALA A 154 -17.59 10.96 12.17
N HIS A 155 -17.75 11.08 13.50
CA HIS A 155 -18.00 9.98 14.44
C HIS A 155 -17.06 8.76 14.23
N GLY A 156 -15.77 9.04 14.03
CA GLY A 156 -14.74 8.01 13.83
C GLY A 156 -14.68 7.42 12.41
N THR A 157 -15.43 7.98 11.45
CA THR A 157 -15.28 7.60 10.04
C THR A 157 -13.99 8.16 9.44
N SER A 158 -13.49 7.46 8.43
CA SER A 158 -12.34 7.86 7.62
C SER A 158 -12.72 7.78 6.15
N PHE A 159 -11.91 8.39 5.29
CA PHE A 159 -12.00 8.18 3.85
C PHE A 159 -10.60 7.89 3.32
N ALA A 160 -10.52 7.26 2.15
CA ALA A 160 -9.25 6.87 1.57
C ALA A 160 -9.17 7.24 0.09
N LEU A 161 -7.97 7.44 -0.40
CA LEU A 161 -7.69 7.74 -1.79
C LEU A 161 -6.63 6.77 -2.31
N PRO A 162 -6.84 6.17 -3.49
CA PRO A 162 -5.93 5.16 -4.02
C PRO A 162 -4.53 5.74 -4.24
N ILE A 163 -3.52 4.90 -4.13
CA ILE A 163 -2.13 5.26 -4.43
C ILE A 163 -1.65 4.41 -5.60
N ARG A 164 -0.96 5.04 -6.54
CA ARG A 164 -0.35 4.37 -7.68
C ARG A 164 1.15 4.63 -7.68
N ILE A 165 1.94 3.59 -7.62
CA ILE A 165 3.38 3.64 -7.84
C ILE A 165 3.62 2.95 -9.18
N GLU A 166 3.94 3.72 -10.20
CA GLU A 166 4.16 3.18 -11.54
C GLU A 166 5.49 2.43 -11.63
N ALA A 167 5.66 1.69 -12.73
CA ALA A 167 6.79 0.79 -12.91
C ALA A 167 8.15 1.51 -12.84
N ASP A 168 9.17 0.76 -12.42
CA ASP A 168 10.57 1.17 -12.30
C ASP A 168 10.83 2.33 -11.30
N ALA A 169 9.82 2.76 -10.53
CA ALA A 169 10.00 3.77 -9.51
C ALA A 169 10.83 3.24 -8.32
N TRP A 170 11.60 4.12 -7.69
CA TRP A 170 12.35 3.83 -6.48
C TRP A 170 11.90 4.72 -5.32
N ILE A 171 11.46 4.09 -4.22
CA ILE A 171 11.06 4.79 -3.00
C ILE A 171 12.15 4.62 -1.94
N GLY A 172 12.80 5.72 -1.58
CA GLY A 172 13.88 5.75 -0.60
C GLY A 172 13.42 5.41 0.81
N ALA A 173 14.38 4.99 1.65
CA ALA A 173 14.12 4.57 3.02
C ALA A 173 13.31 5.61 3.82
N ARG A 174 12.35 5.15 4.61
CA ARG A 174 11.51 5.98 5.50
C ARG A 174 10.76 7.12 4.81
N ALA A 175 10.55 7.05 3.50
CA ALA A 175 9.63 7.95 2.81
C ALA A 175 8.17 7.65 3.20
N THR A 176 7.31 8.66 3.14
CA THR A 176 5.87 8.56 3.39
C THR A 176 5.11 9.03 2.15
N ILE A 177 4.26 8.17 1.60
CA ILE A 177 3.37 8.47 0.47
C ILE A 177 1.96 8.72 1.02
N LEU A 178 1.45 9.93 0.81
CA LEU A 178 0.14 10.36 1.31
C LEU A 178 -1.01 9.87 0.40
N PRO A 179 -2.28 9.98 0.85
CA PRO A 179 -3.44 9.53 0.09
C PRO A 179 -3.57 10.17 -1.29
N GLY A 180 -3.94 9.38 -2.29
CA GLY A 180 -4.32 9.90 -3.61
C GLY A 180 -3.16 10.17 -4.56
N ILE A 181 -1.95 9.73 -4.20
CA ILE A 181 -0.72 10.10 -4.88
C ILE A 181 -0.36 9.09 -5.96
N THR A 182 0.03 9.62 -7.12
CA THR A 182 0.70 8.88 -8.19
C THR A 182 2.19 9.18 -8.18
N ILE A 183 3.01 8.14 -8.10
CA ILE A 183 4.45 8.20 -8.36
C ILE A 183 4.68 7.72 -9.79
N GLY A 184 5.08 8.64 -10.67
CA GLY A 184 5.27 8.35 -12.08
C GLY A 184 6.40 7.35 -12.36
N ARG A 185 6.33 6.71 -13.53
CA ARG A 185 7.29 5.71 -13.98
C ARG A 185 8.73 6.19 -13.83
N GLY A 186 9.59 5.33 -13.28
CA GLY A 186 11.03 5.62 -13.13
C GLY A 186 11.35 6.77 -12.17
N ALA A 187 10.37 7.35 -11.47
CA ALA A 187 10.62 8.42 -10.52
C ALA A 187 11.34 7.89 -9.27
N THR A 188 12.17 8.75 -8.67
CA THR A 188 12.83 8.47 -7.40
C THR A 188 12.31 9.38 -6.31
N VAL A 189 11.88 8.79 -5.20
CA VAL A 189 11.55 9.49 -3.96
C VAL A 189 12.73 9.35 -3.01
N ALA A 190 13.38 10.46 -2.64
CA ALA A 190 14.51 10.44 -1.72
C ALA A 190 14.11 9.92 -0.33
N ALA A 191 15.09 9.39 0.41
CA ALA A 191 14.89 8.92 1.77
C ALA A 191 14.32 10.02 2.69
N GLY A 192 13.39 9.63 3.57
CA GLY A 192 12.73 10.53 4.52
C GLY A 192 11.75 11.53 3.92
N ALA A 193 11.47 11.48 2.61
CA ALA A 193 10.56 12.42 1.96
C ALA A 193 9.09 12.18 2.36
N VAL A 194 8.30 13.25 2.46
CA VAL A 194 6.84 13.18 2.64
C VAL A 194 6.14 13.66 1.37
N VAL A 195 5.65 12.71 0.57
CA VAL A 195 5.07 12.97 -0.75
C VAL A 195 3.59 13.27 -0.62
N GLY A 196 3.24 14.55 -0.76
CA GLY A 196 1.87 15.06 -0.71
C GLY A 196 1.34 15.62 -2.03
N LYS A 197 2.08 15.43 -3.13
CA LYS A 197 1.64 15.74 -4.50
C LYS A 197 2.15 14.64 -5.44
N ASP A 198 1.48 14.46 -6.57
CA ASP A 198 1.93 13.55 -7.63
C ASP A 198 3.36 13.88 -8.05
N VAL A 199 4.09 12.83 -8.41
CA VAL A 199 5.49 12.89 -8.83
C VAL A 199 5.56 12.57 -10.30
N GLU A 200 6.08 13.51 -11.08
CA GLU A 200 6.28 13.33 -12.51
C GLU A 200 7.24 12.17 -12.81
N PRO A 201 7.01 11.41 -13.90
CA PRO A 201 7.92 10.36 -14.35
C PRO A 201 9.37 10.83 -14.48
N GLU A 202 10.31 9.93 -14.20
CA GLU A 202 11.76 10.17 -14.37
C GLU A 202 12.26 11.43 -13.63
N THR A 203 11.67 11.76 -12.48
CA THR A 203 12.13 12.85 -11.62
C THR A 203 12.61 12.37 -10.26
N LEU A 204 13.55 13.10 -9.68
CA LEU A 204 13.95 12.96 -8.28
C LEU A 204 13.20 14.00 -7.45
N VAL A 205 12.47 13.54 -6.43
CA VAL A 205 11.85 14.40 -5.41
C VAL A 205 12.38 14.11 -4.02
N GLY A 206 12.38 15.09 -3.12
CA GLY A 206 12.80 14.87 -1.73
C GLY A 206 12.37 15.98 -0.77
N GLY A 207 12.50 15.72 0.53
CA GLY A 207 12.21 16.68 1.60
C GLY A 207 10.84 16.53 2.27
N VAL A 208 10.58 17.38 3.26
CA VAL A 208 9.32 17.44 4.01
C VAL A 208 8.75 18.87 3.95
N PRO A 209 7.75 19.13 3.09
CA PRO A 209 7.14 18.18 2.15
C PRO A 209 8.03 17.98 0.92
N ALA A 210 7.82 16.87 0.20
CA ALA A 210 8.63 16.52 -0.97
C ALA A 210 8.54 17.62 -2.06
N ARG A 211 9.67 17.92 -2.68
CA ARG A 211 9.81 18.89 -3.78
C ARG A 211 10.67 18.27 -4.88
N PHE A 212 10.41 18.69 -6.11
CA PHE A 212 11.28 18.42 -7.24
C PHE A 212 12.73 18.84 -6.92
N ILE A 213 13.68 17.97 -7.20
CA ILE A 213 15.12 18.21 -7.10
C ILE A 213 15.71 18.33 -8.49
N ARG A 214 15.53 17.30 -9.33
CA ARG A 214 16.03 17.25 -10.72
C ARG A 214 15.31 16.20 -11.55
N ARG A 215 15.56 16.20 -12.87
CA ARG A 215 15.22 15.07 -13.74
C ARG A 215 16.30 13.99 -13.65
N LEU A 216 15.88 12.75 -13.80
CA LEU A 216 16.74 11.57 -13.89
C LEU A 216 17.12 11.37 -15.36
N GLY A 217 18.33 10.87 -15.62
CA GLY A 217 18.89 10.76 -16.98
C GLY A 217 19.85 11.89 -17.36
N ASP A 218 19.81 13.04 -16.66
CA ASP A 218 20.79 14.13 -16.85
C ASP A 218 22.10 13.90 -16.07
N ASP A 219 22.06 13.13 -14.96
CA ASP A 219 23.21 12.70 -14.15
C ASP A 219 22.80 11.47 -13.30
N PRO A 220 23.59 10.37 -13.25
CA PRO A 220 23.29 9.19 -12.45
C PRO A 220 23.37 9.37 -10.92
N LEU A 221 23.79 10.53 -10.40
CA LEU A 221 23.90 10.81 -8.95
C LEU A 221 22.95 11.91 -8.46
#